data_AF-A0A363MZ60-F1
#
_entry.id   AF-A0A363MZ60-F1
#
_cell.length_a   1.000
_cell.length_b   1.000
_cell.length_c   1.000
_cell.angle_alpha   90.00
_cell.angle_beta   90.00
_cell.angle_gamma   90.00
#
_symmetry.space_group_name_H-M   'P 1'
#
loop_
_entity.id
_entity.type
_entity.pdbx_description
1 polymer ?
#
loop_
_entity_poly.entity_id
_entity_poly.type
_entity_poly.pdbx_seq_one_letter_code
_entity_poly.pdbx_strand_id
1 'polypeptide(L)'
;MGNGLLSKYFKGIVAKKLSQVEVNPQVSNQHEYNGINEFKSILGAEKSTYEGIFIYLTDDEETILNEVGSLTWYNARENDPKRNEFRLYYSTTQIMEKANVDDFLLIGLTHDNKLVVVVAPTGTTAEQQLLWLFEIGEIGNKFIFRDISSNDIKLNFAGKYILNSLGFEIDDTEPDFLDLILENFGSQFPSTAIFSNFARSTVNNVSPIEEPDKTLIAWLEREEILFKTLEKHIVSKKLEQGFGENKIDVDDFISFSLSVQNRRKSRAGFAFENHLASIFKFQEISFSKGTKTERNNKPDFLFPSIKNYHNQDFPVELLTMLGVKTTAKDRWRQVLSEADRISQKHLITLEPAISINQTDEMFAQNLQLVIPQSLKETFTTSQQSNLLNLQDFIHIVRQRQNKIH
;
A
#
# COMPACT_ATOMS: atom_id res chain seq x y z
N MET A 1 22.07 -12.02 6.69
CA MET A 1 21.89 -12.36 5.26
C MET A 1 20.40 -12.36 5.04
N GLY A 2 19.92 -11.38 4.27
CA GLY A 2 18.57 -10.85 4.43
C GLY A 2 17.66 -11.36 3.34
N ASN A 3 17.15 -12.59 3.52
CA ASN A 3 16.15 -13.19 2.64
C ASN A 3 15.05 -12.16 2.31
N GLY A 4 14.90 -11.82 1.04
CA GLY A 4 13.86 -10.90 0.56
C GLY A 4 12.49 -11.35 1.04
N LEU A 5 11.65 -10.42 1.52
CA LEU A 5 10.43 -10.79 2.26
C LEU A 5 9.44 -11.62 1.41
N LEU A 6 9.37 -11.41 0.09
CA LEU A 6 8.56 -12.24 -0.82
C LEU A 6 8.98 -13.72 -0.82
N SER A 7 10.29 -14.01 -0.71
CA SER A 7 10.80 -15.38 -0.62
C SER A 7 10.49 -16.03 0.72
N LYS A 8 10.13 -15.23 1.74
CA LYS A 8 9.61 -15.74 3.02
C LYS A 8 8.18 -16.24 2.91
N TYR A 9 7.38 -15.70 1.99
CA TYR A 9 5.98 -16.10 1.81
C TYR A 9 5.81 -17.16 0.73
N PHE A 10 6.55 -17.05 -0.38
CA PHE A 10 6.39 -17.92 -1.54
C PHE A 10 7.69 -18.64 -1.93
N LYS A 11 7.58 -19.94 -2.21
CA LYS A 11 8.62 -20.75 -2.86
C LYS A 11 8.78 -20.37 -4.33
N GLY A 12 7.68 -19.98 -4.96
CA GLY A 12 7.70 -19.35 -6.28
C GLY A 12 6.29 -19.05 -6.76
N ILE A 13 6.21 -18.26 -7.83
CA ILE A 13 4.96 -17.73 -8.36
C ILE A 13 4.88 -17.91 -9.88
N VAL A 14 3.65 -17.97 -10.36
CA VAL A 14 3.31 -17.86 -11.78
C VAL A 14 2.23 -16.80 -11.92
N ALA A 15 2.38 -15.94 -12.92
CA ALA A 15 1.38 -14.94 -13.24
C ALA A 15 1.03 -14.94 -14.73
N LYS A 16 -0.23 -14.59 -15.03
CA LYS A 16 -0.77 -14.44 -16.39
C LYS A 16 -1.98 -13.50 -16.40
N LYS A 17 -2.48 -13.17 -17.60
CA LYS A 17 -3.84 -12.66 -17.79
C LYS A 17 -4.83 -13.81 -17.96
N LEU A 18 -6.01 -13.69 -17.37
CA LEU A 18 -7.10 -14.65 -17.53
C LEU A 18 -7.63 -14.63 -18.96
N SER A 19 -7.80 -15.82 -19.52
CA SER A 19 -8.33 -16.01 -20.87
C SER A 19 -9.80 -16.41 -20.85
N GLN A 20 -10.49 -16.30 -21.99
CA GLN A 20 -11.91 -16.64 -22.12
C GLN A 20 -12.24 -18.08 -21.67
N VAL A 21 -11.30 -19.02 -21.82
CA VAL A 21 -11.49 -20.43 -21.41
C VAL A 21 -11.44 -20.64 -19.90
N GLU A 22 -10.94 -19.66 -19.13
CA GLU A 22 -10.80 -19.74 -17.67
C GLU A 22 -11.95 -19.05 -16.93
N VAL A 23 -12.61 -18.08 -17.58
CA VAL A 23 -13.62 -17.22 -16.94
C VAL A 23 -15.03 -17.39 -17.49
N ASN A 24 -15.20 -18.01 -18.66
CA ASN A 24 -16.51 -18.14 -19.29
C ASN A 24 -17.00 -19.60 -19.30
N PRO A 25 -17.95 -19.97 -18.41
CA PRO A 25 -18.53 -21.31 -18.36
C PRO A 25 -19.21 -21.74 -19.67
N GLN A 26 -19.69 -20.79 -20.49
CA GLN A 26 -20.31 -21.05 -21.78
C GLN A 26 -19.30 -21.43 -22.87
N VAL A 27 -18.02 -21.11 -22.66
CA VAL A 27 -16.91 -21.40 -23.60
C VAL A 27 -16.14 -22.63 -23.15
N SER A 28 -16.01 -22.83 -21.83
CA SER A 28 -15.33 -23.98 -21.24
C SER A 28 -15.94 -24.28 -19.87
N ASN A 29 -16.39 -25.52 -19.65
CA ASN A 29 -16.81 -26.00 -18.33
C ASN A 29 -15.62 -26.41 -17.44
N GLN A 30 -14.39 -26.12 -17.87
CA GLN A 30 -13.19 -26.57 -17.19
C GLN A 30 -12.80 -25.51 -16.16
N HIS A 31 -13.02 -25.82 -14.88
CA HIS A 31 -12.45 -25.09 -13.74
C HIS A 31 -10.93 -25.31 -13.71
N GLU A 32 -10.22 -24.87 -14.75
CA GLU A 32 -8.81 -25.20 -14.97
C GLU A 32 -8.01 -23.98 -15.42
N TYR A 33 -6.92 -23.71 -14.71
CA TYR A 33 -5.91 -22.77 -15.18
C TYR A 33 -5.00 -23.44 -16.21
N ASN A 34 -4.86 -22.80 -17.37
CA ASN A 34 -4.14 -23.33 -18.52
C ASN A 34 -2.82 -22.58 -18.77
N GLY A 35 -1.89 -23.28 -19.42
CA GLY A 35 -0.61 -22.70 -19.87
C GLY A 35 0.38 -22.40 -18.75
N ILE A 36 0.19 -23.00 -17.58
CA ILE A 36 1.04 -22.84 -16.38
C ILE A 36 2.11 -23.95 -16.28
N ASN A 37 2.63 -24.41 -17.42
CA ASN A 37 3.57 -25.54 -17.49
C ASN A 37 4.88 -25.26 -16.73
N GLU A 38 5.30 -24.00 -16.67
CA GLU A 38 6.48 -23.54 -15.95
C GLU A 38 6.36 -23.82 -14.44
N PHE A 39 5.13 -23.87 -13.91
CA PHE A 39 4.88 -24.21 -12.51
C PHE A 39 5.24 -25.67 -12.18
N LYS A 40 5.43 -26.53 -13.20
CA LYS A 40 5.99 -27.87 -13.03
C LYS A 40 7.36 -27.86 -12.34
N SER A 41 8.17 -26.82 -12.57
CA SER A 41 9.47 -26.69 -11.90
C SER A 41 9.34 -26.53 -10.38
N ILE A 42 8.19 -26.03 -9.91
CA ILE A 42 7.86 -25.84 -8.49
C ILE A 42 7.05 -27.02 -7.92
N LEU A 43 5.96 -27.44 -8.60
CA LEU A 43 5.06 -28.48 -8.10
C LEU A 43 5.50 -29.90 -8.44
N GLY A 44 6.49 -30.06 -9.33
CA GLY A 44 6.90 -31.34 -9.86
C GLY A 44 5.96 -31.89 -10.95
N ALA A 45 6.19 -33.14 -11.33
CA ALA A 45 5.42 -33.82 -12.39
C ALA A 45 4.28 -34.68 -11.85
N GLU A 46 4.23 -34.93 -10.54
CA GLU A 46 3.26 -35.83 -9.93
C GLU A 46 1.93 -35.14 -9.67
N LYS A 47 0.85 -35.89 -9.84
CA LYS A 47 -0.49 -35.40 -9.51
C LYS A 47 -0.61 -35.12 -8.01
N SER A 48 -0.93 -33.89 -7.66
CA SER A 48 -0.96 -33.42 -6.28
C SER A 48 -2.16 -32.51 -6.04
N THR A 49 -2.74 -32.56 -4.84
CA THR A 49 -3.82 -31.66 -4.43
C THR A 49 -3.35 -30.78 -3.28
N TYR A 50 -3.64 -29.48 -3.39
CA TYR A 50 -3.26 -28.45 -2.44
C TYR A 50 -4.51 -27.77 -1.87
N GLU A 51 -4.41 -27.33 -0.63
CA GLU A 51 -5.33 -26.33 -0.09
C GLU A 51 -5.08 -25.00 -0.82
N GLY A 52 -6.17 -24.37 -1.26
CA GLY A 52 -6.16 -23.13 -2.01
C GLY A 52 -6.69 -21.97 -1.18
N ILE A 53 -6.00 -20.84 -1.22
CA ILE A 53 -6.50 -19.56 -0.72
C ILE A 53 -6.72 -18.67 -1.92
N PHE A 54 -7.98 -18.34 -2.22
CA PHE A 54 -8.36 -17.50 -3.34
C PHE A 54 -8.65 -16.08 -2.84
N ILE A 55 -8.12 -15.09 -3.54
CA ILE A 55 -8.27 -13.67 -3.21
C ILE A 55 -8.71 -12.93 -4.47
N TYR A 56 -9.86 -12.25 -4.42
CA TYR A 56 -10.24 -11.26 -5.42
C TYR A 56 -9.86 -9.88 -4.88
N LEU A 57 -8.81 -9.29 -5.45
CA LEU A 57 -8.21 -8.07 -4.96
C LEU A 57 -8.62 -6.89 -5.84
N THR A 58 -9.32 -5.94 -5.24
CA THR A 58 -9.84 -4.74 -5.89
C THR A 58 -9.34 -3.48 -5.16
N ASP A 59 -9.49 -2.33 -5.81
CA ASP A 59 -9.16 -1.04 -5.20
C ASP A 59 -10.13 -0.67 -4.06
N ASP A 60 -11.37 -1.17 -4.13
CA ASP A 60 -12.42 -0.99 -3.14
C ASP A 60 -12.43 -2.12 -2.10
N GLU A 61 -12.11 -1.79 -0.85
CA GLU A 61 -12.05 -2.72 0.28
C GLU A 61 -13.34 -3.51 0.51
N GLU A 62 -14.52 -2.95 0.16
CA GLU A 62 -15.80 -3.64 0.34
C GLU A 62 -16.03 -4.77 -0.68
N THR A 63 -15.29 -4.76 -1.79
CA THR A 63 -15.43 -5.75 -2.87
C THR A 63 -14.36 -6.83 -2.86
N ILE A 64 -13.37 -6.72 -1.96
CA ILE A 64 -12.34 -7.75 -1.76
C ILE A 64 -13.00 -9.02 -1.23
N LEU A 65 -12.68 -10.16 -1.86
CA LEU A 65 -13.17 -11.48 -1.43
C LEU A 65 -12.00 -12.39 -1.06
N ASN A 66 -12.21 -13.23 -0.04
CA ASN A 66 -11.27 -14.28 0.36
C ASN A 66 -12.03 -15.59 0.54
N GLU A 67 -11.60 -16.65 -0.14
CA GLU A 67 -12.21 -17.99 -0.05
C GLU A 67 -11.14 -19.06 0.09
N VAL A 68 -11.49 -20.17 0.76
CA VAL A 68 -10.67 -21.37 0.80
C VAL A 68 -11.26 -22.39 -0.16
N GLY A 69 -10.40 -23.02 -0.95
CA GLY A 69 -10.77 -24.05 -1.92
C GLY A 69 -9.71 -25.14 -2.03
N SER A 70 -9.77 -25.92 -3.09
CA SER A 70 -8.75 -26.91 -3.43
C SER A 70 -8.28 -26.74 -4.86
N LEU A 71 -6.99 -27.03 -5.08
CA LEU A 71 -6.40 -27.05 -6.40
C LEU A 71 -5.68 -28.38 -6.65
N THR A 72 -5.96 -29.03 -7.77
CA THR A 72 -5.34 -30.29 -8.18
C THR A 72 -4.46 -30.05 -9.40
N TRP A 73 -3.16 -30.23 -9.21
CA TRP A 73 -2.14 -30.22 -10.26
C TRP A 73 -2.09 -31.58 -10.92
N TYR A 74 -2.17 -31.63 -12.25
CA TYR A 74 -2.11 -32.89 -12.99
C TYR A 74 -1.66 -32.69 -14.44
N ASN A 75 -1.21 -33.77 -15.09
CA ASN A 75 -0.94 -33.80 -16.53
C ASN A 75 -2.21 -34.21 -17.28
N ALA A 76 -2.84 -33.28 -17.98
CA ALA A 76 -4.05 -33.54 -18.79
C ALA A 76 -3.80 -34.49 -19.97
N ARG A 77 -2.53 -34.79 -20.27
CA ARG A 77 -2.08 -35.69 -21.33
C ARG A 77 -1.29 -36.88 -20.80
N GLU A 78 -1.54 -37.32 -19.56
CA GLU A 78 -0.84 -38.44 -18.92
C GLU A 78 -0.81 -39.73 -19.77
N ASN A 79 -1.84 -39.96 -20.59
CA ASN A 79 -1.93 -41.12 -21.49
C ASN A 79 -1.26 -40.92 -22.88
N ASP A 80 -0.70 -39.74 -23.18
CA ASP A 80 0.02 -39.46 -24.43
C ASP A 80 1.54 -39.39 -24.16
N PRO A 81 2.32 -40.39 -24.60
CA PRO A 81 3.75 -40.44 -24.31
C PRO A 81 4.59 -39.34 -25.00
N LYS A 82 4.01 -38.55 -25.92
CA LYS A 82 4.72 -37.49 -26.66
C LYS A 82 4.31 -36.08 -26.23
N ARG A 83 3.27 -35.93 -25.41
CA ARG A 83 2.72 -34.62 -25.04
C ARG A 83 2.55 -34.53 -23.53
N ASN A 84 3.09 -33.47 -22.94
CA ASN A 84 2.83 -33.12 -21.55
C ASN A 84 2.10 -31.79 -21.54
N GLU A 85 0.96 -31.74 -20.87
CA GLU A 85 0.14 -30.54 -20.72
C GLU A 85 -0.35 -30.49 -19.28
N PHE A 86 0.34 -29.72 -18.45
CA PHE A 86 -0.02 -29.61 -17.05
C PHE A 86 -1.09 -28.54 -16.86
N ARG A 87 -2.07 -28.85 -16.02
CA ARG A 87 -3.20 -28.00 -15.69
C ARG A 87 -3.43 -28.02 -14.19
N LEU A 88 -4.05 -26.94 -13.70
CA LEU A 88 -4.42 -26.81 -12.31
C LEU A 88 -5.94 -26.67 -12.24
N TYR A 89 -6.59 -27.78 -11.87
CA TYR A 89 -8.03 -27.81 -11.63
C TYR A 89 -8.34 -27.15 -10.29
N TYR A 90 -9.34 -26.30 -10.21
CA TYR A 90 -9.74 -25.63 -8.97
C TYR A 90 -11.20 -25.93 -8.60
N SER A 91 -11.51 -25.92 -7.31
CA SER A 91 -12.89 -25.92 -6.82
C SER A 91 -13.61 -24.64 -7.21
N THR A 92 -14.92 -24.70 -7.48
CA THR A 92 -15.74 -23.52 -7.76
C THR A 92 -15.64 -22.49 -6.62
N THR A 93 -15.39 -21.23 -6.98
CA THR A 93 -15.27 -20.08 -6.05
C THR A 93 -16.03 -18.88 -6.61
N GLN A 94 -16.59 -18.03 -5.74
CA GLN A 94 -17.25 -16.79 -6.21
C GLN A 94 -16.26 -15.83 -6.87
N ILE A 95 -14.98 -15.98 -6.51
CA ILE A 95 -13.87 -15.20 -7.05
C ILE A 95 -13.73 -15.44 -8.56
N MET A 96 -13.75 -16.70 -8.99
CA MET A 96 -13.65 -17.03 -10.41
C MET A 96 -14.95 -16.76 -11.19
N GLU A 97 -16.09 -16.66 -10.50
CA GLU A 97 -17.35 -16.20 -11.12
C GLU A 97 -17.36 -14.69 -11.39
N LYS A 98 -16.60 -13.91 -10.62
CA LYS A 98 -16.45 -12.45 -10.80
C LYS A 98 -15.33 -12.07 -11.77
N ALA A 99 -14.36 -12.95 -11.97
CA ALA A 99 -13.21 -12.71 -12.80
C ALA A 99 -13.60 -12.51 -14.28
N ASN A 100 -12.92 -11.58 -14.94
CA ASN A 100 -13.14 -11.24 -16.34
C ASN A 100 -11.95 -11.64 -17.21
N VAL A 101 -12.17 -11.66 -18.51
CA VAL A 101 -11.08 -11.79 -19.48
C VAL A 101 -10.13 -10.62 -19.27
N ASP A 102 -8.83 -10.89 -19.37
CA ASP A 102 -7.73 -9.96 -19.15
C ASP A 102 -7.49 -9.54 -17.70
N ASP A 103 -8.25 -10.03 -16.71
CA ASP A 103 -7.90 -9.84 -15.30
C ASP A 103 -6.56 -10.50 -14.99
N PHE A 104 -5.79 -9.89 -14.09
CA PHE A 104 -4.50 -10.41 -13.66
C PHE A 104 -4.70 -11.60 -12.73
N LEU A 105 -4.01 -12.70 -13.00
CA LEU A 105 -3.96 -13.90 -12.16
C LEU A 105 -2.54 -14.13 -11.69
N LEU A 106 -2.38 -14.29 -10.37
CA LEU A 106 -1.17 -14.74 -9.71
C LEU A 106 -1.46 -16.04 -8.95
N ILE A 107 -0.60 -17.04 -9.11
CA ILE A 107 -0.62 -18.29 -8.35
C ILE A 107 0.74 -18.44 -7.67
N GLY A 108 0.75 -18.52 -6.34
CA GLY A 108 1.97 -18.68 -5.55
C GLY A 108 1.92 -19.93 -4.67
N LEU A 109 3.01 -20.71 -4.65
CA LEU A 109 3.20 -21.79 -3.68
C LEU A 109 3.86 -21.25 -2.42
N THR A 110 3.24 -21.45 -1.27
CA THR A 110 3.77 -21.02 0.02
C THR A 110 4.72 -22.05 0.65
N HIS A 111 5.42 -21.65 1.72
CA HIS A 111 6.30 -22.57 2.46
C HIS A 111 5.55 -23.68 3.20
N ASP A 112 4.31 -23.42 3.62
CA ASP A 112 3.39 -24.40 4.23
C ASP A 112 2.63 -25.27 3.22
N ASN A 113 3.06 -25.30 1.95
CA ASN A 113 2.49 -26.11 0.86
C ASN A 113 1.01 -25.79 0.57
N LYS A 114 0.63 -24.51 0.65
CA LYS A 114 -0.65 -24.01 0.15
C LYS A 114 -0.47 -23.25 -1.17
N LEU A 115 -1.52 -23.19 -1.96
CA LEU A 115 -1.55 -22.37 -3.17
C LEU A 115 -2.38 -21.11 -2.91
N VAL A 116 -1.76 -19.95 -3.05
CA VAL A 116 -2.47 -18.66 -3.02
C VAL A 116 -2.77 -18.27 -4.46
N VAL A 117 -4.03 -18.01 -4.75
CA VAL A 117 -4.52 -17.55 -6.04
C VAL A 117 -5.06 -16.13 -5.86
N VAL A 118 -4.42 -15.15 -6.48
CA VAL A 118 -4.84 -13.75 -6.44
C VAL A 118 -5.33 -13.35 -7.82
N VAL A 119 -6.56 -12.85 -7.90
CA VAL A 119 -7.14 -12.26 -9.11
C VAL A 119 -7.32 -10.77 -8.87
N ALA A 120 -6.79 -9.93 -9.75
CA ALA A 120 -6.96 -8.47 -9.71
C ALA A 120 -7.56 -7.96 -11.02
N PRO A 121 -8.63 -7.13 -10.99
CA PRO A 121 -9.25 -6.66 -12.22
C PRO A 121 -8.31 -5.83 -13.06
N THR A 122 -8.42 -5.94 -14.39
CA THR A 122 -7.51 -5.19 -15.25
C THR A 122 -7.70 -3.68 -15.16
N GLY A 123 -6.60 -2.93 -15.22
CA GLY A 123 -6.57 -1.47 -15.15
C GLY A 123 -6.75 -0.90 -13.74
N THR A 124 -6.75 -1.75 -12.70
CA THR A 124 -6.86 -1.33 -11.29
C THR A 124 -5.50 -1.05 -10.66
N THR A 125 -5.50 -0.30 -9.56
CA THR A 125 -4.29 -0.05 -8.76
C THR A 125 -3.78 -1.35 -8.13
N ALA A 126 -4.68 -2.24 -7.71
CA ALA A 126 -4.37 -3.58 -7.25
C ALA A 126 -3.55 -4.39 -8.27
N GLU A 127 -3.96 -4.40 -9.54
CA GLU A 127 -3.19 -5.03 -10.62
C GLU A 127 -1.80 -4.40 -10.74
N GLN A 128 -1.74 -3.06 -10.85
CA GLN A 128 -0.49 -2.33 -11.07
C GLN A 128 0.52 -2.57 -9.92
N GLN A 129 0.04 -2.64 -8.68
CA GLN A 129 0.84 -2.96 -7.50
C GLN A 129 1.37 -4.39 -7.53
N LEU A 130 0.56 -5.38 -7.92
CA LEU A 130 1.01 -6.77 -8.06
C LEU A 130 2.06 -6.90 -9.17
N LEU A 131 1.83 -6.27 -10.33
CA LEU A 131 2.81 -6.22 -11.42
C LEU A 131 4.15 -5.66 -10.93
N TRP A 132 4.13 -4.52 -10.23
CA TRP A 132 5.35 -3.91 -9.70
C TRP A 132 6.02 -4.78 -8.63
N LEU A 133 5.26 -5.30 -7.65
CA LEU A 133 5.78 -6.05 -6.50
C LEU A 133 6.52 -7.33 -6.93
N PHE A 134 5.97 -8.02 -7.92
CA PHE A 134 6.57 -9.21 -8.48
C PHE A 134 7.48 -8.90 -9.67
N GLU A 135 7.75 -7.62 -9.95
CA GLU A 135 8.46 -7.06 -11.11
C GLU A 135 8.09 -7.74 -12.45
N ILE A 136 6.81 -8.01 -12.59
CA ILE A 136 6.22 -8.57 -13.79
C ILE A 136 6.04 -7.40 -14.77
N GLY A 137 6.77 -7.42 -15.89
CA GLY A 137 6.66 -6.40 -16.94
C GLY A 137 5.28 -6.42 -17.64
N GLU A 138 5.12 -5.69 -18.74
CA GLU A 138 3.87 -5.72 -19.54
C GLU A 138 3.53 -7.17 -19.93
N ILE A 139 2.53 -7.74 -19.25
CA ILE A 139 2.05 -9.07 -19.54
C ILE A 139 1.16 -8.96 -20.76
N GLY A 140 1.70 -9.30 -21.93
CA GLY A 140 0.85 -9.79 -23.02
C GLY A 140 0.22 -11.14 -22.65
N ASN A 141 -0.15 -11.98 -23.61
CA ASN A 141 -0.58 -13.37 -23.32
C ASN A 141 0.57 -14.30 -22.87
N LYS A 142 1.68 -13.76 -22.33
CA LYS A 142 2.90 -14.50 -22.00
C LYS A 142 3.08 -14.62 -20.50
N PHE A 143 3.21 -15.87 -20.06
CA PHE A 143 3.42 -16.28 -18.68
C PHE A 143 4.76 -15.77 -18.14
N ILE A 144 4.79 -15.40 -16.87
CA ILE A 144 6.03 -15.03 -16.16
C ILE A 144 6.16 -15.92 -14.93
N PHE A 145 7.19 -16.77 -14.95
CA PHE A 145 7.62 -17.60 -13.83
C PHE A 145 8.76 -16.90 -13.09
N ARG A 146 8.69 -16.84 -11.77
CA ARG A 146 9.79 -16.34 -10.93
C ARG A 146 10.07 -17.29 -9.78
N ASP A 147 11.31 -17.76 -9.75
CA ASP A 147 11.88 -18.40 -8.57
C ASP A 147 12.32 -17.29 -7.60
N ILE A 148 11.67 -17.24 -6.43
CA ILE A 148 11.90 -16.19 -5.43
C ILE A 148 12.99 -16.64 -4.43
N SER A 149 13.49 -17.88 -4.52
CA SER A 149 14.44 -18.44 -3.55
C SER A 149 15.83 -17.78 -3.54
N SER A 150 16.20 -17.02 -4.58
CA SER A 150 17.59 -16.55 -4.78
C SER A 150 17.82 -15.03 -4.76
N ASN A 151 16.80 -14.18 -4.66
CA ASN A 151 16.97 -12.74 -4.75
C ASN A 151 16.77 -12.03 -3.39
N ASP A 152 17.88 -11.60 -2.79
CA ASP A 152 18.00 -10.73 -1.61
C ASP A 152 17.54 -9.28 -1.94
N ILE A 153 16.28 -9.12 -2.36
CA ILE A 153 15.68 -7.79 -2.50
C ILE A 153 15.27 -7.34 -1.10
N LYS A 154 16.05 -6.44 -0.49
CA LYS A 154 15.54 -5.61 0.62
C LYS A 154 14.33 -4.84 0.07
N LEU A 155 13.11 -5.16 0.52
CA LEU A 155 11.94 -4.37 0.10
C LEU A 155 12.13 -2.94 0.60
N ASN A 156 12.06 -2.02 -0.35
CA ASN A 156 11.90 -0.60 -0.08
C ASN A 156 10.51 -0.33 0.50
N PHE A 157 10.27 0.91 0.92
CA PHE A 157 8.99 1.37 1.46
C PHE A 157 7.77 0.94 0.61
N ALA A 158 7.85 1.06 -0.73
CA ALA A 158 6.76 0.70 -1.63
C ALA A 158 6.38 -0.78 -1.54
N GLY A 159 7.39 -1.66 -1.51
CA GLY A 159 7.19 -3.09 -1.37
C GLY A 159 6.50 -3.46 -0.05
N LYS A 160 6.95 -2.86 1.06
CA LYS A 160 6.32 -3.07 2.37
C LYS A 160 4.89 -2.57 2.39
N TYR A 161 4.63 -1.41 1.78
CA TYR A 161 3.30 -0.85 1.65
C TYR A 161 2.36 -1.81 0.92
N ILE A 162 2.76 -2.31 -0.25
CA ILE A 162 1.92 -3.20 -1.07
C ILE A 162 1.65 -4.49 -0.29
N LEU A 163 2.66 -5.12 0.29
CA LEU A 163 2.48 -6.33 1.10
C LEU A 163 1.50 -6.10 2.27
N ASN A 164 1.65 -5.01 3.02
CA ASN A 164 0.70 -4.66 4.09
C ASN A 164 -0.71 -4.44 3.53
N SER A 165 -0.87 -3.81 2.36
CA SER A 165 -2.17 -3.56 1.71
C SER A 165 -2.84 -4.85 1.22
N LEU A 166 -2.05 -5.87 0.89
CA LEU A 166 -2.49 -7.23 0.56
C LEU A 166 -2.83 -8.06 1.80
N GLY A 167 -2.63 -7.52 3.01
CA GLY A 167 -2.91 -8.21 4.27
C GLY A 167 -1.75 -9.05 4.81
N PHE A 168 -0.56 -8.99 4.22
CA PHE A 168 0.62 -9.62 4.81
C PHE A 168 1.15 -8.78 5.98
N GLU A 169 1.25 -9.37 7.16
CA GLU A 169 1.93 -8.71 8.29
C GLU A 169 3.45 -8.85 8.15
N ILE A 170 4.14 -7.71 8.15
CA ILE A 170 5.60 -7.62 8.16
C ILE A 170 6.06 -7.36 9.60
N ASP A 171 6.78 -8.31 10.19
CA ASP A 171 7.41 -8.16 11.52
C ASP A 171 8.68 -7.30 11.40
N ASP A 172 8.47 -5.99 11.30
CA ASP A 172 9.51 -4.96 11.35
C ASP A 172 9.56 -4.36 12.76
N THR A 173 10.12 -5.12 13.71
CA THR A 173 10.43 -4.61 15.05
C THR A 173 11.92 -4.46 15.23
N GLU A 174 12.32 -3.39 15.92
CA GLU A 174 13.69 -3.23 16.44
C GLU A 174 13.64 -3.29 17.97
N PRO A 175 13.87 -4.47 18.58
CA PRO A 175 13.81 -4.65 20.04
C PRO A 175 14.77 -3.73 20.79
N ASP A 176 15.90 -3.39 20.18
CA ASP A 176 16.93 -2.51 20.76
C ASP A 176 16.40 -1.10 21.08
N PHE A 177 15.33 -0.65 20.43
CA PHE A 177 14.68 0.62 20.74
C PHE A 177 13.61 0.53 21.84
N LEU A 178 13.22 -0.68 22.26
CA LEU A 178 12.15 -0.83 23.25
C LEU A 178 12.54 -0.17 24.57
N ASP A 179 13.75 -0.40 25.07
CA ASP A 179 14.22 0.20 26.33
C ASP A 179 14.21 1.73 26.24
N LEU A 180 14.71 2.29 25.14
CA LEU A 180 14.70 3.74 24.90
C LEU A 180 13.27 4.30 24.86
N ILE A 181 12.33 3.60 24.23
CA ILE A 181 10.92 4.00 24.18
C ILE A 181 10.32 3.96 25.59
N LEU A 182 10.56 2.89 26.35
CA LEU A 182 10.01 2.69 27.70
C LEU A 182 10.59 3.70 28.69
N GLU A 183 11.85 4.09 28.56
CA GLU A 183 12.46 5.16 29.36
C GLU A 183 11.77 6.51 29.14
N ASN A 184 11.35 6.81 27.90
CA ASN A 184 10.72 8.08 27.55
C ASN A 184 9.21 8.13 27.81
N PHE A 185 8.49 7.01 27.62
CA PHE A 185 7.02 6.98 27.60
C PHE A 185 6.39 5.91 28.49
N GLY A 186 7.18 5.00 29.06
CA GLY A 186 6.69 3.81 29.75
C GLY A 186 5.85 2.90 28.82
N SER A 187 4.97 2.09 29.41
CA SER A 187 4.06 1.21 28.65
C SER A 187 2.81 1.93 28.13
N GLN A 188 2.92 3.19 27.72
CA GLN A 188 1.81 4.00 27.21
C GLN A 188 2.19 4.70 25.91
N PHE A 189 1.21 4.85 25.01
CA PHE A 189 1.41 5.63 23.80
C PHE A 189 1.29 7.12 24.09
N PRO A 190 2.34 7.93 23.80
CA PRO A 190 2.20 9.38 23.82
C PRO A 190 1.35 9.86 22.64
N SER A 191 1.06 11.16 22.58
CA SER A 191 0.37 11.75 21.42
C SER A 191 1.21 11.56 20.15
N THR A 192 0.55 11.46 18.99
CA THR A 192 1.25 11.26 17.70
C THR A 192 2.28 12.35 17.45
N ALA A 193 2.02 13.60 17.81
CA ALA A 193 2.99 14.69 17.64
C ALA A 193 4.28 14.49 18.45
N ILE A 194 4.16 14.03 19.70
CA ILE A 194 5.31 13.73 20.57
C ILE A 194 6.07 12.54 20.03
N PHE A 195 5.36 11.48 19.63
CA PHE A 195 5.99 10.27 19.09
C PHE A 195 6.70 10.53 17.76
N SER A 196 6.08 11.28 16.84
CA SER A 196 6.74 11.70 15.59
C SER A 196 8.00 12.51 15.87
N ASN A 197 8.01 13.34 16.91
CA ASN A 197 9.22 14.07 17.29
C ASN A 197 10.33 13.14 17.80
N PHE A 198 9.97 12.18 18.66
CA PHE A 198 10.90 11.16 19.12
C PHE A 198 11.45 10.33 17.95
N ALA A 199 10.60 9.85 17.04
CA ALA A 199 11.02 9.11 15.85
C ALA A 199 12.06 9.88 15.03
N ARG A 200 11.81 11.17 14.74
CA ARG A 200 12.77 12.04 14.05
C ARG A 200 14.11 12.13 14.75
N SER A 201 14.12 12.25 16.08
CA SER A 201 15.36 12.38 16.86
C SER A 201 16.26 11.13 16.82
N THR A 202 15.72 9.98 16.39
CA THR A 202 16.48 8.74 16.26
C THR A 202 17.09 8.54 14.86
N VAL A 203 16.83 9.45 13.90
CA VAL A 203 17.33 9.37 12.52
C VAL A 203 18.36 10.48 12.27
N ASN A 204 19.63 10.09 12.02
CA ASN A 204 20.75 11.04 11.95
C ASN A 204 21.34 11.26 10.54
N ASN A 205 20.85 10.56 9.51
CA ASN A 205 21.47 10.51 8.19
C ASN A 205 20.57 11.05 7.05
N VAL A 206 19.70 12.00 7.36
CA VAL A 206 18.78 12.63 6.41
C VAL A 206 18.67 14.13 6.65
N SER A 207 18.41 14.89 5.60
CA SER A 207 18.31 16.35 5.64
C SER A 207 16.93 16.82 5.16
N PRO A 208 16.06 17.37 6.04
CA PRO A 208 14.76 17.88 5.62
C PRO A 208 14.85 19.11 4.68
N ILE A 209 16.04 19.72 4.57
CA ILE A 209 16.32 20.87 3.70
C ILE A 209 16.80 20.40 2.32
N GLU A 210 17.81 19.52 2.30
CA GLU A 210 18.48 19.11 1.06
C GLU A 210 17.79 17.91 0.38
N GLU A 211 17.22 17.00 1.17
CA GLU A 211 16.62 15.74 0.72
C GLU A 211 15.24 15.50 1.37
N PRO A 212 14.23 16.39 1.20
CA PRO A 212 12.96 16.28 1.91
C PRO A 212 12.18 14.99 1.59
N ASP A 213 12.20 14.52 0.35
CA ASP A 213 11.56 13.26 -0.06
C ASP A 213 12.12 12.06 0.72
N LYS A 214 13.45 11.91 0.75
CA LYS A 214 14.15 10.84 1.47
C LYS A 214 13.95 10.97 2.98
N THR A 215 13.99 12.20 3.49
CA THR A 215 13.76 12.49 4.91
C THR A 215 12.37 12.10 5.35
N LEU A 216 11.35 12.41 4.55
CA LEU A 216 9.97 12.04 4.82
C LEU A 216 9.81 10.53 4.96
N ILE A 217 10.32 9.76 4.00
CA ILE A 217 10.24 8.30 4.00
C ILE A 217 10.99 7.71 5.20
N ALA A 218 12.22 8.15 5.45
CA ALA A 218 13.02 7.65 6.56
C ALA A 218 12.37 7.93 7.93
N TRP A 219 11.74 9.09 8.09
CA TRP A 219 11.00 9.42 9.32
C TRP A 219 9.75 8.56 9.51
N LEU A 220 8.99 8.33 8.43
CA LEU A 220 7.80 7.47 8.46
C LEU A 220 8.15 6.01 8.77
N GLU A 221 9.17 5.46 8.10
CA GLU A 221 9.66 4.10 8.35
C GLU A 221 10.13 3.95 9.80
N ARG A 222 10.89 4.92 10.31
CA ARG A 222 11.34 4.89 11.70
C ARG A 222 10.18 4.98 12.68
N GLU A 223 9.20 5.85 12.44
CA GLU A 223 8.03 5.94 13.32
C GLU A 223 7.22 4.63 13.32
N GLU A 224 7.04 4.00 12.16
CA GLU A 224 6.34 2.71 12.05
C GLU A 224 7.03 1.60 12.85
N ILE A 225 8.36 1.48 12.73
CA ILE A 225 9.16 0.50 13.48
C ILE A 225 9.01 0.72 14.99
N LEU A 226 9.21 1.96 15.46
CA LEU A 226 9.10 2.28 16.88
C LEU A 226 7.67 2.04 17.39
N PHE A 227 6.66 2.37 16.57
CA PHE A 227 5.26 2.14 16.90
C PHE A 227 4.96 0.65 17.06
N LYS A 228 5.35 -0.18 16.09
CA LYS A 228 5.16 -1.64 16.12
C LYS A 228 5.89 -2.28 17.31
N THR A 229 7.13 -1.85 17.60
CA THR A 229 7.88 -2.31 18.78
C THR A 229 7.11 -2.05 20.08
N LEU A 230 6.61 -0.81 20.29
CA LEU A 230 5.84 -0.48 21.48
C LEU A 230 4.46 -1.16 21.51
N GLU A 231 3.79 -1.25 20.36
CA GLU A 231 2.49 -1.90 20.22
C GLU A 231 2.58 -3.38 20.62
N LYS A 232 3.58 -4.11 20.10
CA LYS A 232 3.84 -5.51 20.42
C LYS A 232 4.04 -5.69 21.92
N HIS A 233 4.83 -4.85 22.56
CA HIS A 233 5.03 -4.90 24.02
C HIS A 233 3.72 -4.69 24.80
N ILE A 234 2.95 -3.65 24.48
CA ILE A 234 1.70 -3.32 25.18
C ILE A 234 0.64 -4.42 24.96
N VAL A 235 0.49 -4.89 23.73
CA VAL A 235 -0.49 -5.91 23.36
C VAL A 235 -0.14 -7.24 24.01
N SER A 236 1.12 -7.70 23.94
CA SER A 236 1.55 -8.94 24.60
C SER A 236 1.26 -8.90 26.11
N LYS A 237 1.56 -7.78 26.78
CA LYS A 237 1.28 -7.62 28.21
C LYS A 237 -0.22 -7.68 28.52
N LYS A 238 -1.08 -7.08 27.69
CA LYS A 238 -2.54 -7.16 27.86
C LYS A 238 -3.06 -8.59 27.61
N LEU A 239 -2.51 -9.30 26.63
CA LEU A 239 -2.84 -10.70 26.36
C LEU A 239 -2.48 -11.61 27.56
N GLU A 240 -1.32 -11.41 28.18
CA GLU A 240 -0.90 -12.15 29.39
C GLU A 240 -1.80 -11.86 30.61
N GLN A 241 -2.25 -10.62 30.75
CA GLN A 241 -3.18 -10.22 31.82
C GLN A 241 -4.57 -10.84 31.64
N GLY A 242 -5.01 -11.00 30.38
CA GLY A 242 -6.33 -11.48 30.02
C GLY A 242 -7.39 -10.37 29.92
N PHE A 243 -8.62 -10.79 29.64
CA PHE A 243 -9.77 -9.91 29.41
C PHE A 243 -10.86 -10.11 30.47
N GLY A 244 -11.31 -9.00 31.08
CA GLY A 244 -12.24 -9.02 32.22
C GLY A 244 -11.72 -9.76 33.47
N GLU A 245 -12.61 -10.00 34.45
CA GLU A 245 -12.23 -10.62 35.74
C GLU A 245 -11.78 -12.08 35.61
N ASN A 246 -12.42 -12.83 34.70
CA ASN A 246 -12.13 -14.26 34.46
C ASN A 246 -11.12 -14.49 33.33
N LYS A 247 -10.46 -13.44 32.82
CA LYS A 247 -9.48 -13.47 31.72
C LYS A 247 -10.00 -13.91 30.34
N ILE A 248 -11.28 -14.24 30.19
CA ILE A 248 -11.91 -14.76 28.97
C ILE A 248 -13.14 -13.89 28.57
N ASP A 249 -13.16 -12.63 28.99
CA ASP A 249 -14.22 -11.71 28.57
C ASP A 249 -14.10 -11.36 27.08
N VAL A 250 -15.08 -11.77 26.30
CA VAL A 250 -15.11 -11.58 24.84
C VAL A 250 -15.33 -10.12 24.49
N ASP A 251 -16.17 -9.39 25.22
CA ASP A 251 -16.51 -8.01 24.91
C ASP A 251 -15.32 -7.08 25.22
N ASP A 252 -14.60 -7.32 26.32
CA ASP A 252 -13.34 -6.61 26.63
C ASP A 252 -12.27 -6.90 25.55
N PHE A 253 -12.17 -8.14 25.06
CA PHE A 253 -11.27 -8.47 23.95
C PHE A 253 -11.62 -7.71 22.66
N ILE A 254 -12.89 -7.71 22.24
CA ILE A 254 -13.33 -7.04 21.01
C ILE A 254 -13.11 -5.53 21.13
N SER A 255 -13.47 -4.93 22.26
CA SER A 255 -13.24 -3.49 22.52
C SER A 255 -11.76 -3.13 22.45
N PHE A 256 -10.90 -3.94 23.08
CA PHE A 256 -9.45 -3.75 23.01
C PHE A 256 -8.92 -3.88 21.58
N SER A 257 -9.32 -4.91 20.84
CA SER A 257 -8.92 -5.14 19.45
C SER A 257 -9.30 -3.95 18.54
N LEU A 258 -10.54 -3.46 18.66
CA LEU A 258 -11.00 -2.26 17.94
C LEU A 258 -10.17 -1.02 18.32
N SER A 259 -9.80 -0.86 19.59
CA SER A 259 -8.96 0.26 20.03
C SER A 259 -7.56 0.23 19.39
N VAL A 260 -6.98 -0.96 19.24
CA VAL A 260 -5.67 -1.18 18.60
C VAL A 260 -5.77 -0.85 17.10
N GLN A 261 -6.77 -1.39 16.41
CA GLN A 261 -6.98 -1.13 14.97
C GLN A 261 -7.23 0.36 14.68
N ASN A 262 -8.07 1.02 15.48
CA ASN A 262 -8.35 2.46 15.34
C ASN A 262 -7.10 3.31 15.60
N ARG A 263 -6.24 2.90 16.54
CA ARG A 263 -4.96 3.55 16.78
C ARG A 263 -4.05 3.46 15.55
N ARG A 264 -3.91 2.27 14.95
CA ARG A 264 -3.12 2.09 13.71
C ARG A 264 -3.57 3.06 12.61
N LYS A 265 -4.89 3.08 12.33
CA LYS A 265 -5.49 3.93 11.29
C LYS A 265 -5.28 5.42 11.55
N SER A 266 -5.57 5.88 12.77
CA SER A 266 -5.47 7.29 13.15
C SER A 266 -4.01 7.77 13.14
N ARG A 267 -3.09 6.98 13.70
CA ARG A 267 -1.70 7.42 13.87
C ARG A 267 -0.94 7.54 12.56
N ALA A 268 -1.16 6.65 11.59
CA ALA A 268 -0.49 6.73 10.30
C ALA A 268 -0.75 8.06 9.56
N GLY A 269 -2.02 8.50 9.52
CA GLY A 269 -2.40 9.79 8.92
C GLY A 269 -1.77 10.97 9.65
N PHE A 270 -1.92 11.03 10.97
CA PHE A 270 -1.37 12.13 11.76
C PHE A 270 0.17 12.18 11.75
N ALA A 271 0.85 11.04 11.74
CA ALA A 271 2.30 10.96 11.62
C ALA A 271 2.76 11.58 10.30
N PHE A 272 2.09 11.23 9.19
CA PHE A 272 2.39 11.77 7.87
C PHE A 272 2.27 13.30 7.84
N GLU A 273 1.16 13.85 8.33
CA GLU A 273 1.01 15.30 8.44
C GLU A 273 2.04 15.94 9.38
N ASN A 274 2.41 15.30 10.48
CA ASN A 274 3.38 15.85 11.44
C ASN A 274 4.79 15.92 10.84
N HIS A 275 5.19 14.91 10.07
CA HIS A 275 6.47 14.91 9.36
C HIS A 275 6.49 15.99 8.27
N LEU A 276 5.44 16.10 7.46
CA LEU A 276 5.31 17.16 6.46
C LEU A 276 5.37 18.56 7.09
N ALA A 277 4.61 18.80 8.16
CA ALA A 277 4.64 20.06 8.89
C ALA A 277 6.05 20.40 9.42
N SER A 278 6.81 19.38 9.85
CA SER A 278 8.20 19.57 10.27
C SER A 278 9.11 19.92 9.10
N ILE A 279 8.97 19.24 7.95
CA ILE A 279 9.75 19.55 6.73
C ILE A 279 9.46 20.98 6.27
N PHE A 280 8.19 21.38 6.18
CA PHE A 280 7.83 22.74 5.76
C PHE A 280 8.40 23.81 6.70
N LYS A 281 8.46 23.55 8.02
CA LYS A 281 9.13 24.44 8.98
C LYS A 281 10.64 24.55 8.74
N PHE A 282 11.33 23.43 8.53
CA PHE A 282 12.77 23.44 8.22
C PHE A 282 13.07 24.13 6.88
N GLN A 283 12.14 24.07 5.94
CA GLN A 283 12.22 24.70 4.61
C GLN A 283 11.76 26.17 4.61
N GLU A 284 11.43 26.72 5.80
CA GLU A 284 10.94 28.09 6.01
C GLU A 284 9.70 28.46 5.18
N ILE A 285 8.86 27.47 4.91
CA ILE A 285 7.60 27.66 4.18
C ILE A 285 6.51 28.12 5.16
N SER A 286 5.83 29.23 4.85
CA SER A 286 4.65 29.65 5.62
C SER A 286 3.45 28.78 5.29
N PHE A 287 2.75 28.27 6.31
CA PHE A 287 1.52 27.48 6.12
C PHE A 287 0.55 27.59 7.30
N SER A 288 -0.68 27.14 7.08
CA SER A 288 -1.68 26.84 8.11
C SER A 288 -2.07 25.37 8.02
N LYS A 289 -2.08 24.67 9.15
CA LYS A 289 -2.42 23.24 9.24
C LYS A 289 -3.82 23.05 9.82
N GLY A 290 -4.67 22.24 9.16
CA GLY A 290 -5.97 21.82 9.68
C GLY A 290 -6.95 22.96 9.97
N THR A 291 -6.87 24.06 9.22
CA THR A 291 -7.69 25.26 9.42
C THR A 291 -8.97 25.24 8.61
N LYS A 292 -10.03 25.87 9.13
CA LYS A 292 -11.35 25.88 8.48
C LYS A 292 -11.42 26.83 7.29
N THR A 293 -11.90 26.32 6.16
CA THR A 293 -12.25 27.05 4.94
C THR A 293 -13.78 27.23 4.86
N GLU A 294 -14.36 27.25 3.65
CA GLU A 294 -15.80 27.27 3.45
C GLU A 294 -16.46 26.01 4.00
N ARG A 295 -17.72 26.12 4.41
CA ARG A 295 -18.57 24.96 4.79
C ARG A 295 -17.98 24.08 5.92
N ASN A 296 -17.10 24.64 6.77
CA ASN A 296 -16.35 23.91 7.81
C ASN A 296 -15.39 22.83 7.27
N ASN A 297 -15.07 22.85 5.98
CA ASN A 297 -14.03 22.00 5.42
C ASN A 297 -12.67 22.34 6.05
N LYS A 298 -11.77 21.35 6.11
CA LYS A 298 -10.48 21.46 6.77
C LYS A 298 -9.41 20.81 5.89
N PRO A 299 -8.85 21.54 4.92
CA PRO A 299 -7.67 21.07 4.23
C PRO A 299 -6.53 20.84 5.22
N ASP A 300 -5.73 19.81 4.95
CA ASP A 300 -4.59 19.44 5.80
C ASP A 300 -3.58 20.57 5.87
N PHE A 301 -3.24 21.16 4.71
CA PHE A 301 -2.36 22.32 4.61
C PHE A 301 -2.88 23.38 3.63
N LEU A 302 -2.80 24.64 4.06
CA LEU A 302 -2.98 25.83 3.24
C LEU A 302 -1.74 26.70 3.26
N PHE A 303 -1.36 27.21 2.10
CA PHE A 303 -0.21 28.06 1.91
C PHE A 303 -0.65 29.38 1.26
N PRO A 304 -0.10 30.53 1.69
CA PRO A 304 0.86 30.69 2.80
C PRO A 304 0.19 30.67 4.19
N SER A 305 -1.09 31.01 4.28
CA SER A 305 -1.83 31.00 5.55
C SER A 305 -3.34 31.06 5.33
N ILE A 306 -4.10 30.67 6.35
CA ILE A 306 -5.56 30.81 6.37
C ILE A 306 -6.01 32.28 6.31
N LYS A 307 -5.21 33.21 6.85
CA LYS A 307 -5.51 34.65 6.79
C LYS A 307 -5.51 35.15 5.35
N ASN A 308 -4.53 34.74 4.57
CA ASN A 308 -4.44 35.09 3.15
C ASN A 308 -5.53 34.38 2.34
N TYR A 309 -5.86 33.13 2.69
CA TYR A 309 -6.99 32.42 2.09
C TYR A 309 -8.35 33.09 2.33
N HIS A 310 -8.58 33.76 3.46
CA HIS A 310 -9.84 34.48 3.70
C HIS A 310 -9.84 35.92 3.19
N ASN A 311 -8.67 36.47 2.82
CA ASN A 311 -8.56 37.80 2.24
C ASN A 311 -8.96 37.77 0.75
N GLN A 312 -10.09 38.38 0.40
CA GLN A 312 -10.59 38.42 -0.98
C GLN A 312 -9.68 39.20 -1.94
N ASP A 313 -8.91 40.16 -1.42
CA ASP A 313 -7.97 40.94 -2.22
C ASP A 313 -6.62 40.21 -2.42
N PHE A 314 -6.40 39.08 -1.73
CA PHE A 314 -5.19 38.29 -1.90
C PHE A 314 -5.24 37.48 -3.21
N PRO A 315 -4.20 37.53 -4.06
CA PRO A 315 -4.21 36.85 -5.35
C PRO A 315 -4.34 35.34 -5.22
N VAL A 316 -5.31 34.76 -5.92
CA VAL A 316 -5.66 33.33 -5.83
C VAL A 316 -4.53 32.44 -6.37
N GLU A 317 -3.80 32.90 -7.38
CA GLU A 317 -2.65 32.22 -7.98
C GLU A 317 -1.47 32.02 -7.02
N LEU A 318 -1.45 32.75 -5.90
CA LEU A 318 -0.45 32.60 -4.84
C LEU A 318 -0.92 31.67 -3.71
N LEU A 319 -2.20 31.28 -3.72
CA LEU A 319 -2.75 30.30 -2.78
C LEU A 319 -2.41 28.87 -3.25
N THR A 320 -2.08 28.01 -2.29
CA THR A 320 -1.87 26.59 -2.55
C THR A 320 -2.50 25.76 -1.45
N MET A 321 -2.99 24.59 -1.80
CA MET A 321 -3.56 23.61 -0.88
C MET A 321 -2.92 22.25 -1.13
N LEU A 322 -2.61 21.55 -0.04
CA LEU A 322 -2.10 20.19 -0.06
C LEU A 322 -2.96 19.32 0.86
N GLY A 323 -3.71 18.39 0.27
CA GLY A 323 -4.30 17.27 0.99
C GLY A 323 -3.27 16.17 1.22
N VAL A 324 -3.44 15.40 2.29
CA VAL A 324 -2.53 14.34 2.72
C VAL A 324 -3.32 13.05 2.89
N LYS A 325 -2.95 12.01 2.15
CA LYS A 325 -3.55 10.68 2.31
C LYS A 325 -2.47 9.61 2.29
N THR A 326 -2.36 8.79 3.34
CA THR A 326 -1.47 7.61 3.31
C THR A 326 -1.85 6.66 2.18
N THR A 327 -3.15 6.56 1.88
CA THR A 327 -3.73 5.76 0.81
C THR A 327 -4.76 6.63 0.08
N ALA A 328 -4.58 6.87 -1.21
CA ALA A 328 -5.46 7.69 -2.02
C ALA A 328 -6.77 6.96 -2.33
N LYS A 329 -6.73 5.74 -2.89
CA LYS A 329 -7.92 4.92 -3.28
C LYS A 329 -9.12 5.78 -3.71
N ASP A 330 -10.33 5.63 -3.19
CA ASP A 330 -11.43 6.58 -3.50
C ASP A 330 -11.44 7.84 -2.61
N ARG A 331 -10.56 7.90 -1.61
CA ARG A 331 -10.53 8.97 -0.59
C ARG A 331 -9.93 10.28 -1.11
N TRP A 332 -9.26 10.28 -2.27
CA TRP A 332 -8.78 11.53 -2.89
C TRP A 332 -9.92 12.48 -3.27
N ARG A 333 -11.11 11.96 -3.58
CA ARG A 333 -12.27 12.77 -3.98
C ARG A 333 -12.66 13.78 -2.90
N GLN A 334 -12.40 13.46 -1.62
CA GLN A 334 -12.68 14.34 -0.48
C GLN A 334 -11.90 15.66 -0.60
N VAL A 335 -10.67 15.61 -1.10
CA VAL A 335 -9.74 16.75 -1.25
C VAL A 335 -10.32 17.81 -2.19
N LEU A 336 -11.09 17.40 -3.22
CA LEU A 336 -11.62 18.29 -4.24
C LEU A 336 -12.54 19.39 -3.67
N SER A 337 -13.21 19.09 -2.55
CA SER A 337 -14.19 19.98 -1.93
C SER A 337 -13.60 20.91 -0.86
N GLU A 338 -12.34 20.75 -0.47
CA GLU A 338 -11.82 21.33 0.78
C GLU A 338 -11.46 22.82 0.69
N ALA A 339 -11.26 23.37 -0.49
CA ALA A 339 -10.89 24.78 -0.68
C ALA A 339 -11.47 25.32 -1.99
N ASP A 340 -12.53 26.14 -1.90
CA ASP A 340 -13.28 26.60 -3.07
C ASP A 340 -12.50 27.64 -3.89
N ARG A 341 -11.69 28.48 -3.24
CA ARG A 341 -10.88 29.49 -3.95
C ARG A 341 -9.77 28.88 -4.80
N ILE A 342 -9.32 27.66 -4.50
CA ILE A 342 -8.16 27.04 -5.12
C ILE A 342 -8.64 25.99 -6.13
N SER A 343 -8.54 26.31 -7.43
CA SER A 343 -8.95 25.42 -8.51
C SER A 343 -8.02 24.20 -8.64
N GLN A 344 -6.71 24.44 -8.80
CA GLN A 344 -5.70 23.39 -8.84
C GLN A 344 -5.26 23.00 -7.42
N LYS A 345 -5.65 21.81 -7.00
CA LYS A 345 -5.33 21.25 -5.68
C LYS A 345 -4.17 20.29 -5.78
N HIS A 346 -3.48 20.05 -4.67
CA HIS A 346 -2.41 19.06 -4.60
C HIS A 346 -2.79 17.97 -3.59
N LEU A 347 -2.42 16.74 -3.89
CA LEU A 347 -2.55 15.61 -2.97
C LEU A 347 -1.19 14.92 -2.87
N ILE A 348 -0.64 14.86 -1.66
CA ILE A 348 0.48 13.98 -1.37
C ILE A 348 -0.01 12.63 -0.87
N THR A 349 0.54 11.55 -1.44
CA THR A 349 0.23 10.19 -1.00
C THR A 349 1.45 9.28 -0.92
N LEU A 350 1.32 8.24 -0.09
CA LEU A 350 2.30 7.17 0.08
C LEU A 350 1.90 5.90 -0.69
N GLU A 351 0.78 5.94 -1.41
CA GLU A 351 0.31 4.82 -2.23
C GLU A 351 1.19 4.66 -3.48
N PRO A 352 1.95 3.56 -3.60
CA PRO A 352 2.74 3.29 -4.79
C PRO A 352 1.86 2.73 -5.92
N ALA A 353 2.36 2.85 -7.14
CA ALA A 353 1.83 2.17 -8.32
C ALA A 353 0.31 2.36 -8.52
N ILE A 354 -0.20 3.58 -8.31
CA ILE A 354 -1.59 3.93 -8.63
C ILE A 354 -1.81 3.72 -10.14
N SER A 355 -2.95 3.12 -10.51
CA SER A 355 -3.28 2.84 -11.91
C SER A 355 -3.35 4.09 -12.78
N ILE A 356 -3.09 3.91 -14.08
CA ILE A 356 -3.19 4.99 -15.08
C ILE A 356 -4.60 5.58 -15.07
N ASN A 357 -5.63 4.74 -15.09
CA ASN A 357 -7.04 5.15 -15.07
C ASN A 357 -7.34 6.10 -13.90
N GLN A 358 -6.87 5.74 -12.70
CA GLN A 358 -7.12 6.53 -11.51
C GLN A 358 -6.30 7.83 -11.50
N THR A 359 -5.04 7.82 -11.93
CA THR A 359 -4.26 9.06 -12.07
C THR A 359 -4.83 10.01 -13.11
N ASP A 360 -5.31 9.48 -14.24
CA ASP A 360 -5.95 10.27 -15.30
C ASP A 360 -7.25 10.92 -14.80
N GLU A 361 -8.04 10.20 -14.00
CA GLU A 361 -9.22 10.76 -13.35
C GLU A 361 -8.86 11.90 -12.38
N MET A 362 -7.82 11.73 -11.58
CA MET A 362 -7.34 12.79 -10.67
C MET A 362 -6.89 14.03 -11.46
N PHE A 363 -6.11 13.86 -12.53
CA PHE A 363 -5.66 14.97 -13.36
C PHE A 363 -6.82 15.68 -14.06
N ALA A 364 -7.81 14.94 -14.57
CA ALA A 364 -9.01 15.52 -15.16
C ALA A 364 -9.82 16.39 -14.18
N GLN A 365 -9.71 16.13 -12.88
CA GLN A 365 -10.33 16.91 -11.81
C GLN A 365 -9.43 18.05 -11.27
N ASN A 366 -8.35 18.40 -11.97
CA ASN A 366 -7.34 19.38 -11.54
C ASN A 366 -6.67 19.06 -10.20
N LEU A 367 -6.52 17.76 -9.88
CA LEU A 367 -5.77 17.31 -8.72
C LEU A 367 -4.35 16.91 -9.14
N GLN A 368 -3.37 17.69 -8.69
CA GLN A 368 -1.95 17.43 -8.91
C GLN A 368 -1.42 16.47 -7.84
N LEU A 369 -0.94 15.30 -8.27
CA LEU A 369 -0.31 14.35 -7.36
C LEU A 369 1.12 14.79 -7.00
N VAL A 370 1.43 14.63 -5.71
CA VAL A 370 2.76 14.75 -5.11
C VAL A 370 3.14 13.37 -4.56
N ILE A 371 4.18 12.76 -5.08
CA ILE A 371 4.62 11.40 -4.73
C ILE A 371 6.09 11.47 -4.31
N PRO A 372 6.47 11.02 -3.10
CA PRO A 372 7.86 10.97 -2.69
C PRO A 372 8.75 10.31 -3.75
N GLN A 373 9.93 10.86 -4.01
CA GLN A 373 10.78 10.45 -5.14
C GLN A 373 11.02 8.93 -5.23
N SER A 374 11.23 8.24 -4.10
CA SER A 374 11.45 6.78 -4.07
C SER A 374 10.20 5.97 -4.43
N LEU A 375 9.00 6.54 -4.29
CA LEU A 375 7.73 5.93 -4.67
C LEU A 375 7.37 6.23 -6.11
N LYS A 376 7.84 7.37 -6.67
CA LYS A 376 7.58 7.77 -8.05
C LYS A 376 8.09 6.74 -9.06
N GLU A 377 9.15 6.01 -8.73
CA GLU A 377 9.70 4.90 -9.52
C GLU A 377 8.74 3.72 -9.71
N THR A 378 7.70 3.62 -8.87
CA THR A 378 6.68 2.55 -8.98
C THR A 378 5.60 2.84 -10.03
N PHE A 379 5.56 4.07 -10.54
CA PHE A 379 4.61 4.50 -11.55
C PHE A 379 5.19 4.29 -12.95
N THR A 380 4.31 4.17 -13.94
CA THR A 380 4.73 4.07 -15.35
C THR A 380 5.48 5.32 -15.81
N THR A 381 6.35 5.19 -16.81
CA THR A 381 7.11 6.33 -17.35
C THR A 381 6.21 7.46 -17.85
N SER A 382 5.04 7.13 -18.42
CA SER A 382 4.05 8.12 -18.84
C SER A 382 3.49 8.91 -17.65
N GLN A 383 3.09 8.22 -16.57
CA GLN A 383 2.59 8.88 -15.36
C GLN A 383 3.65 9.78 -14.71
N GLN A 384 4.90 9.30 -14.60
CA GLN A 384 5.98 10.02 -13.90
C GLN A 384 6.21 11.45 -14.41
N SER A 385 5.94 11.71 -15.69
CA SER A 385 6.08 13.04 -16.30
C SER A 385 5.14 14.09 -15.71
N ASN A 386 3.98 13.67 -15.19
CA ASN A 386 2.93 14.54 -14.64
C ASN A 386 2.89 14.50 -13.10
N LEU A 387 3.76 13.74 -12.44
CA LEU A 387 3.84 13.67 -10.97
C LEU A 387 4.86 14.66 -10.43
N LEU A 388 4.53 15.38 -9.36
CA LEU A 388 5.51 16.14 -8.58
C LEU A 388 6.12 15.24 -7.51
N ASN A 389 7.38 15.46 -7.15
CA ASN A 389 7.89 14.98 -5.87
C ASN A 389 7.74 16.06 -4.78
N LEU A 390 8.10 15.74 -3.52
CA LEU A 390 7.91 16.69 -2.42
C LEU A 390 8.82 17.93 -2.58
N GLN A 391 10.06 17.74 -3.05
CA GLN A 391 10.96 18.84 -3.37
C GLN A 391 10.37 19.78 -4.44
N ASP A 392 9.79 19.26 -5.52
CA ASP A 392 9.15 20.03 -6.59
C ASP A 392 7.98 20.85 -6.02
N PHE A 393 7.14 20.23 -5.19
CA PHE A 393 6.03 20.90 -4.53
C PHE A 393 6.50 22.05 -3.62
N ILE A 394 7.53 21.80 -2.79
CA ILE A 394 8.14 22.83 -1.93
C ILE A 394 8.67 23.99 -2.77
N HIS A 395 9.31 23.70 -3.91
CA HIS A 395 9.82 24.72 -4.82
C HIS A 395 8.69 25.60 -5.39
N ILE A 396 7.60 25.00 -5.85
CA ILE A 396 6.42 25.72 -6.36
C ILE A 396 5.84 26.65 -5.28
N VAL A 397 5.64 26.12 -4.06
CA VAL A 397 5.10 26.91 -2.94
C VAL A 397 6.05 28.07 -2.59
N ARG A 398 7.36 27.82 -2.53
CA ARG A 398 8.36 28.86 -2.25
C ARG A 398 8.34 29.96 -3.30
N GLN A 399 8.29 29.61 -4.58
CA GLN A 399 8.20 30.60 -5.66
C GLN A 399 6.94 31.47 -5.55
N ARG A 400 5.79 30.89 -5.16
CA ARG A 400 4.56 31.65 -4.92
C ARG A 400 4.71 32.58 -3.72
N GLN A 401 5.32 32.12 -2.62
CA GLN A 401 5.52 32.95 -1.44
C GLN A 401 6.48 34.12 -1.68
N ASN A 402 7.52 33.92 -2.50
CA ASN A 402 8.46 34.99 -2.85
C ASN A 402 7.82 36.14 -3.64
N LYS A 403 6.63 35.95 -4.23
CA LYS A 403 5.87 36.98 -4.97
C LYS A 403 4.87 37.75 -4.09
N ILE A 404 4.77 37.42 -2.80
CA ILE A 404 3.86 38.11 -1.86
C ILE A 404 4.48 39.46 -1.42
N HIS A 405 5.80 39.58 -1.52
CA HIS A 405 6.57 40.80 -1.35
C HIS A 405 6.80 41.48 -2.69
#